data_AF-A0A7C3M8M0-F1
#
_entry.id   AF-A0A7C3M8M0-F1
#
_cell.length_a   1.000
_cell.length_b   1.000
_cell.length_c   1.000
_cell.angle_alpha   90.00
_cell.angle_beta   90.00
_cell.angle_gamma   90.00
#
_symmetry.space_group_name_H-M   'P 1'
#
loop_
_entity.id
_entity.type
_entity.pdbx_description
1 polymer ?
#
loop_
_entity_poly.entity_id
_entity_poly.type
_entity_poly.pdbx_seq_one_letter_code
_entity_poly.pdbx_strand_id
1 'polypeptide(L)'
;MAEENNLQETLQENVSKDHIFSSKWFWIFGIIIGLLIASNIIMYFWFNSPSRTGLVSVNGEIIKKDEFIKVMMGQGGRNVLDWLIESKLISQKAKEEGISISDKEIEDRISEIRDTFGSQEKFLSFLSMYDLTEESLKEQLVPRLLAEKIIVKNKTITDKELLDYFNKNKSTFDEKEQIK
;
A
#
# COMPACT_ATOMS: atom_id res chain seq x y z
N MET A 1 -63.79 -33.00 -7.72
CA MET A 1 -64.40 -31.90 -6.94
C MET A 1 -64.13 -31.97 -5.44
N ALA A 2 -64.00 -33.14 -4.79
CA ALA A 2 -63.66 -33.20 -3.35
C ALA A 2 -62.16 -33.00 -3.04
N GLU A 3 -61.27 -33.32 -3.99
CA GLU A 3 -59.81 -33.32 -3.77
C GLU A 3 -59.18 -31.93 -3.95
N GLU A 4 -59.71 -31.10 -4.86
CA GLU A 4 -59.25 -29.71 -5.05
C GLU A 4 -59.63 -28.79 -3.88
N ASN A 5 -60.78 -29.01 -3.23
CA ASN A 5 -61.19 -28.22 -2.06
C ASN A 5 -60.29 -28.47 -0.84
N ASN A 6 -59.83 -29.72 -0.66
CA ASN A 6 -58.92 -30.08 0.43
C ASN A 6 -57.51 -29.50 0.22
N LEU A 7 -57.07 -29.40 -1.05
CA LEU A 7 -55.81 -28.73 -1.39
C LEU A 7 -55.89 -27.20 -1.17
N GLN A 8 -57.02 -26.56 -1.48
CA GLN A 8 -57.21 -25.13 -1.22
C GLN A 8 -57.25 -24.83 0.30
N GLU A 9 -57.95 -25.64 1.10
CA GLU A 9 -58.02 -25.49 2.56
C GLU A 9 -56.65 -25.72 3.23
N THR A 10 -55.90 -26.73 2.80
CA THR A 10 -54.56 -27.02 3.36
C THR A 10 -53.52 -25.96 2.99
N LEU A 11 -53.64 -25.35 1.80
CA LEU A 11 -52.80 -24.20 1.42
C LEU A 11 -53.17 -22.93 2.20
N GLN A 12 -54.47 -22.67 2.45
CA GLN A 12 -54.91 -21.55 3.28
C GLN A 12 -54.53 -21.72 4.76
N GLU A 13 -54.56 -22.93 5.31
CA GLU A 13 -54.17 -23.18 6.70
C GLU A 13 -52.64 -23.00 6.92
N ASN A 14 -51.83 -23.37 5.92
CA ASN A 14 -50.37 -23.29 6.03
C ASN A 14 -49.81 -21.86 5.86
N VAL A 15 -50.54 -20.98 5.17
CA VAL A 15 -50.20 -19.54 5.02
C VAL A 15 -50.62 -18.70 6.24
N SER A 16 -51.44 -19.23 7.15
CA SER A 16 -51.90 -18.52 8.36
C SER A 16 -50.97 -18.72 9.57
N LYS A 17 -50.06 -19.70 9.53
CA LYS A 17 -49.23 -20.12 10.67
C LYS A 17 -47.74 -19.79 10.56
N ASP A 18 -47.28 -19.11 9.51
CA ASP A 18 -45.93 -18.55 9.49
C ASP A 18 -45.91 -17.18 10.18
N HIS A 19 -46.00 -17.25 11.52
CA HIS A 19 -45.81 -16.11 12.42
C HIS A 19 -44.32 -15.70 12.46
N ILE A 20 -43.72 -15.42 11.29
CA ILE A 20 -42.31 -15.06 11.11
C ILE A 20 -42.01 -13.70 11.78
N PHE A 21 -43.05 -12.89 12.05
CA PHE A 21 -42.96 -11.65 12.81
C PHE A 21 -43.74 -11.73 14.12
N SER A 22 -43.12 -12.28 15.17
CA SER A 22 -43.60 -12.13 16.56
C SER A 22 -42.96 -10.90 17.21
N SER A 23 -43.60 -10.30 18.23
CA SER A 23 -43.06 -9.13 18.94
C SER A 23 -41.64 -9.32 19.48
N LYS A 24 -41.26 -10.57 19.77
CA LYS A 24 -39.91 -10.95 20.19
C LYS A 24 -38.85 -10.73 19.10
N TRP A 25 -39.21 -10.85 17.82
CA TRP A 25 -38.31 -10.56 16.71
C TRP A 25 -37.99 -9.07 16.57
N PHE A 26 -38.94 -8.19 16.87
CA PHE A 26 -38.67 -6.74 16.93
C PHE A 26 -37.66 -6.39 18.04
N TRP A 27 -37.74 -7.06 19.19
CA TRP A 27 -36.73 -6.92 20.26
C TRP A 27 -35.37 -7.46 19.85
N ILE A 28 -35.30 -8.60 19.16
CA ILE A 28 -34.06 -9.18 18.65
C ILE A 28 -33.41 -8.27 17.61
N PHE A 29 -34.18 -7.75 16.64
CA PHE A 29 -33.68 -6.78 15.66
C PHE A 29 -33.21 -5.48 16.32
N GLY A 30 -33.94 -4.98 17.33
CA GLY A 30 -33.54 -3.81 18.11
C GLY A 30 -32.19 -4.01 18.82
N ILE A 31 -31.96 -5.19 19.39
CA ILE A 31 -30.68 -5.54 20.03
C ILE A 31 -29.55 -5.63 18.99
N ILE A 32 -29.79 -6.24 17.83
CA ILE A 32 -28.80 -6.36 16.76
C ILE A 32 -28.40 -4.97 16.23
N ILE A 33 -29.37 -4.08 16.00
CA ILE A 33 -29.10 -2.70 15.57
C ILE A 33 -28.35 -1.92 16.66
N GLY A 34 -28.75 -2.09 17.93
CA GLY A 34 -28.05 -1.49 19.07
C GLY A 34 -26.60 -1.95 19.17
N LEU A 35 -26.32 -3.25 18.94
CA LEU A 35 -24.98 -3.80 18.93
C LEU A 35 -24.14 -3.31 17.74
N LEU A 36 -24.75 -3.10 16.57
CA LEU A 36 -24.06 -2.50 15.41
C LEU A 36 -23.70 -1.03 15.64
N ILE A 37 -24.57 -0.26 16.29
CA ILE A 37 -24.26 1.14 16.64
C ILE A 37 -23.20 1.19 17.74
N ALA A 38 -23.36 0.37 18.79
CA ALA A 38 -22.38 0.28 19.87
C ALA A 38 -21.01 -0.20 19.35
N SER A 39 -20.95 -1.14 18.41
CA SER A 39 -19.69 -1.59 17.83
C SER A 39 -18.99 -0.51 17.03
N ASN A 40 -19.73 0.34 16.31
CA ASN A 40 -19.16 1.50 15.62
C ASN A 40 -18.68 2.58 16.60
N ILE A 41 -19.40 2.81 17.70
CA ILE A 41 -18.99 3.77 18.75
C ILE A 41 -17.75 3.24 19.49
N ILE A 42 -17.74 1.96 19.85
CA ILE A 42 -16.58 1.29 20.47
C ILE A 42 -15.40 1.31 19.51
N MET A 43 -15.58 0.98 18.23
CA MET A 43 -14.54 1.04 17.20
C MET A 43 -14.02 2.48 17.02
N TYR A 44 -14.91 3.47 16.96
CA TYR A 44 -14.52 4.87 16.90
C TYR A 44 -13.69 5.28 18.12
N PHE A 45 -14.12 4.90 19.33
CA PHE A 45 -13.40 5.24 20.56
C PHE A 45 -12.08 4.49 20.71
N TRP A 46 -12.02 3.23 20.27
CA TRP A 46 -10.81 2.40 20.30
C TRP A 46 -9.79 2.86 19.25
N PHE A 47 -10.25 3.34 18.10
CA PHE A 47 -9.39 3.85 17.02
C PHE A 47 -8.98 5.33 17.22
N ASN A 48 -9.77 6.13 17.95
CA ASN A 48 -9.45 7.53 18.26
C ASN A 48 -8.83 7.76 19.65
N SER A 49 -8.65 6.72 20.48
CA SER A 49 -7.94 6.87 21.75
C SER A 49 -6.43 6.98 21.51
N PRO A 50 -5.74 8.03 22.02
CA PRO A 50 -4.29 8.15 21.88
C PRO A 50 -3.61 6.92 22.46
N SER A 51 -2.78 6.26 21.66
CA SER A 51 -2.14 5.00 22.03
C SER A 51 -1.25 5.19 23.25
N ARG A 52 -1.72 4.79 24.43
CA ARG A 52 -0.96 4.76 25.68
C ARG A 52 0.07 3.62 25.73
N THR A 53 0.48 3.11 24.58
CA THR A 53 1.47 2.04 24.48
C THR A 53 2.84 2.65 24.78
N GLY A 54 3.42 2.29 25.92
CA GLY A 54 4.83 2.58 26.21
C GLY A 54 5.73 1.80 25.26
N LEU A 55 6.72 2.46 24.66
CA LEU A 55 7.68 1.80 23.78
C LEU A 55 8.87 1.24 24.58
N VAL A 56 9.36 2.03 25.53
CA VAL A 56 10.53 1.68 26.37
C VAL A 56 10.52 2.50 27.66
N SER A 57 11.15 1.98 28.72
CA SER A 57 11.39 2.71 29.99
C SER A 57 12.88 2.98 30.19
N VAL A 58 13.22 4.20 30.57
CA VAL A 58 14.59 4.63 30.92
C VAL A 58 14.55 5.18 32.34
N ASN A 59 15.25 4.53 33.27
CA ASN A 59 15.29 4.92 34.70
C ASN A 59 13.90 5.08 35.37
N GLY A 60 12.89 4.35 34.90
CA GLY A 60 11.52 4.42 35.42
C GLY A 60 10.61 5.41 34.68
N GLU A 61 11.13 6.21 33.74
CA GLU A 61 10.35 7.06 32.86
C GLU A 61 10.02 6.35 31.54
N ILE A 62 8.74 6.32 31.17
CA ILE A 62 8.27 5.65 29.95
C ILE A 62 8.26 6.63 28.78
N ILE A 63 8.98 6.29 27.71
CA ILE A 63 8.86 6.98 26.42
C ILE A 63 7.57 6.52 25.74
N LYS A 64 6.65 7.45 25.53
CA LYS A 64 5.34 7.17 24.92
C LYS A 64 5.47 7.09 23.39
N LYS A 65 4.68 6.23 22.77
CA LYS A 65 4.60 6.13 21.31
C LYS A 65 4.30 7.48 20.64
N ASP A 66 3.36 8.24 21.19
CA ASP A 66 2.96 9.53 20.60
C ASP A 66 4.11 10.57 20.67
N GLU A 67 4.91 10.53 21.73
CA GLU A 67 6.09 11.39 21.87
C GLU A 67 7.16 11.03 20.84
N PHE A 68 7.47 9.74 20.73
CA PHE A 68 8.37 9.22 19.71
C PHE A 68 7.91 9.60 18.29
N ILE A 69 6.64 9.33 17.94
CA ILE A 69 6.09 9.67 16.62
C ILE A 69 6.14 11.17 16.38
N LYS A 70 5.84 12.01 17.38
CA LYS A 70 5.92 13.47 17.24
C LYS A 70 7.33 13.93 16.88
N VAL A 71 8.35 13.38 17.54
CA VAL A 71 9.76 13.67 17.22
C VAL A 71 10.10 13.18 15.81
N MET A 72 9.74 11.94 15.45
CA MET A 72 9.99 11.38 14.12
C MET A 72 9.29 12.17 12.99
N MET A 73 8.06 12.64 13.21
CA MET A 73 7.37 13.52 12.26
C MET A 73 8.12 14.82 12.01
N GLY A 74 8.77 15.39 13.04
CA GLY A 74 9.61 16.57 12.91
C GLY A 74 10.97 16.32 12.23
N GLN A 75 11.48 15.09 12.28
CA GLN A 75 12.80 14.72 11.75
C GLN A 75 12.78 14.08 10.35
N GLY A 76 11.60 13.88 9.75
CA GLY A 76 11.51 13.27 8.41
C GLY A 76 10.22 12.51 8.13
N GLY A 77 9.30 12.39 9.10
CA GLY A 77 8.07 11.61 8.90
C GLY A 77 7.18 12.09 7.76
N ARG A 78 7.22 13.38 7.39
CA ARG A 78 6.54 13.88 6.18
C ARG A 78 7.09 13.25 4.90
N ASN A 79 8.41 13.26 4.72
CA ASN A 79 9.05 12.66 3.55
C ASN A 79 8.77 11.15 3.47
N VAL A 80 8.78 10.46 4.62
CA VAL A 80 8.43 9.04 4.68
C VAL A 80 6.97 8.82 4.29
N LEU A 81 6.06 9.66 4.78
CA LEU A 81 4.64 9.59 4.42
C LEU A 81 4.43 9.84 2.91
N ASP A 82 5.09 10.84 2.35
CA ASP A 82 5.00 11.14 0.92
C ASP A 82 5.53 9.99 0.06
N TRP A 83 6.69 9.42 0.41
CA TRP A 83 7.21 8.21 -0.24
C TRP A 83 6.25 7.02 -0.16
N LEU A 84 5.62 6.80 1.00
CA LEU A 84 4.62 5.75 1.16
C LEU A 84 3.41 5.98 0.26
N ILE A 85 2.92 7.22 0.16
CA ILE A 85 1.82 7.60 -0.72
C ILE A 85 2.19 7.32 -2.17
N GLU A 86 3.33 7.82 -2.64
CA GLU A 86 3.82 7.61 -4.00
C GLU A 86 3.98 6.12 -4.33
N SER A 87 4.61 5.35 -3.45
CA SER A 87 4.80 3.91 -3.60
C SER A 87 3.47 3.15 -3.73
N LYS A 88 2.46 3.55 -2.96
CA LYS A 88 1.11 2.97 -3.05
C LYS A 88 0.43 3.34 -4.36
N LEU A 89 0.52 4.60 -4.79
CA LEU A 89 -0.07 5.04 -6.06
C LEU A 89 0.56 4.33 -7.26
N ILE A 90 1.88 4.19 -7.28
CA ILE A 90 2.59 3.46 -8.33
C ILE A 90 2.16 1.99 -8.35
N SER A 91 2.09 1.34 -7.19
CA SER A 91 1.67 -0.06 -7.08
C SER A 91 0.22 -0.26 -7.55
N GLN A 92 -0.67 0.68 -7.23
CA GLN A 92 -2.07 0.67 -7.70
C GLN A 92 -2.13 0.84 -9.22
N LYS A 93 -1.36 1.78 -9.79
CA LYS A 93 -1.31 2.02 -11.23
C LYS A 93 -0.74 0.84 -12.00
N ALA A 94 0.35 0.23 -11.50
CA ALA A 94 0.92 -0.97 -12.08
C ALA A 94 -0.10 -2.11 -12.13
N LYS A 95 -0.85 -2.32 -11.04
CA LYS A 95 -1.92 -3.33 -10.98
C LYS A 95 -3.04 -3.05 -11.99
N GLU A 96 -3.50 -1.80 -12.08
CA GLU A 96 -4.51 -1.36 -13.07
C GLU A 96 -4.04 -1.66 -14.50
N GLU A 97 -2.75 -1.44 -14.77
CA GLU A 97 -2.15 -1.59 -16.08
C GLU A 97 -1.63 -3.00 -16.40
N GLY A 98 -1.78 -3.95 -15.48
CA GLY A 98 -1.28 -5.31 -15.62
C GLY A 98 0.26 -5.42 -15.65
N ILE A 99 0.95 -4.44 -15.08
CA ILE A 99 2.41 -4.38 -15.02
C ILE A 99 2.89 -5.04 -13.74
N SER A 100 3.84 -5.98 -13.88
CA SER A 100 4.53 -6.62 -12.76
C SER A 100 6.04 -6.54 -12.94
N ILE A 101 6.75 -6.78 -11.84
CA ILE A 101 8.21 -6.93 -11.80
C ILE A 101 8.54 -8.35 -11.30
N SER A 102 9.45 -9.02 -11.99
CA SER A 102 9.94 -10.34 -11.59
C SER A 102 11.11 -10.23 -10.61
N ASP A 103 11.34 -11.26 -9.80
CA ASP A 103 12.50 -11.30 -8.91
C ASP A 103 13.83 -11.17 -9.67
N LYS A 104 13.90 -11.73 -10.88
CA LYS A 104 15.09 -11.60 -11.74
C LYS A 104 15.37 -10.14 -12.09
N GLU A 105 14.37 -9.37 -12.50
CA GLU A 105 14.56 -7.95 -12.83
C GLU A 105 15.04 -7.13 -11.63
N ILE A 106 14.61 -7.51 -10.42
CA ILE A 106 15.07 -6.84 -9.20
C ILE A 106 16.51 -7.23 -8.89
N GLU A 107 16.88 -8.52 -9.00
CA GLU A 107 18.26 -8.96 -8.79
C GLU A 107 19.22 -8.38 -9.83
N ASP A 108 18.82 -8.32 -11.10
CA ASP A 108 19.59 -7.67 -12.16
C ASP A 108 19.89 -6.20 -11.76
N ARG A 109 18.87 -5.48 -11.27
CA ARG A 109 19.04 -4.10 -10.79
C ARG A 109 19.94 -4.00 -9.55
N ILE A 110 19.83 -4.92 -8.61
CA ILE A 110 20.72 -4.96 -7.43
C ILE A 110 22.16 -5.23 -7.87
N SER A 111 22.37 -6.12 -8.85
CA SER A 111 23.70 -6.38 -9.41
C SER A 111 24.29 -5.13 -10.07
N GLU A 112 23.52 -4.39 -10.87
CA GLU A 112 23.97 -3.11 -11.45
C GLU A 112 24.41 -2.12 -10.37
N ILE A 113 23.63 -2.00 -9.28
CA ILE A 113 23.96 -1.14 -8.15
C ILE A 113 25.25 -1.62 -7.48
N ARG A 114 25.36 -2.93 -7.21
CA ARG A 114 26.53 -3.56 -6.59
C ARG A 114 27.81 -3.31 -7.39
N ASP A 115 27.72 -3.38 -8.72
CA ASP A 115 28.85 -3.15 -9.63
C ASP A 115 29.37 -1.70 -9.54
N THR A 116 28.51 -0.72 -9.23
CA THR A 116 28.95 0.68 -9.03
C THR A 116 29.88 0.88 -7.83
N PHE A 117 29.85 -0.03 -6.86
CA PHE A 117 30.73 0.01 -5.68
C PHE A 117 32.08 -0.70 -5.92
N GLY A 118 32.19 -1.50 -6.98
CA GLY A 118 33.41 -2.21 -7.37
C GLY A 118 33.80 -3.40 -6.47
N SER A 119 33.14 -3.62 -5.33
CA SER A 119 33.27 -4.84 -4.53
C SER A 119 32.03 -5.10 -3.67
N GLN A 120 31.76 -6.37 -3.38
CA GLN A 120 30.66 -6.77 -2.50
C GLN A 120 30.82 -6.20 -1.09
N GLU A 121 32.04 -6.14 -0.56
CA GLU A 121 32.30 -5.60 0.78
C GLU A 121 31.94 -4.11 0.89
N LYS A 122 32.24 -3.31 -0.14
CA LYS A 122 31.87 -1.89 -0.18
C LYS A 122 30.36 -1.71 -0.27
N PHE A 123 29.69 -2.53 -1.09
CA PHE A 123 28.23 -2.54 -1.19
C PHE A 123 27.57 -2.88 0.16
N LEU A 124 28.02 -3.95 0.84
CA LEU A 124 27.48 -4.34 2.14
C LEU A 124 27.79 -3.32 3.24
N SER A 125 28.94 -2.66 3.18
CA SER A 125 29.30 -1.57 4.09
C SER A 125 28.40 -0.35 3.88
N PHE A 126 28.08 -0.03 2.62
CA PHE A 126 27.12 1.02 2.29
C PHE A 126 25.73 0.70 2.85
N LEU A 127 25.21 -0.52 2.63
CA LEU A 127 23.92 -0.90 3.19
C LEU A 127 23.88 -0.79 4.72
N SER A 128 24.92 -1.31 5.38
CA SER A 128 25.05 -1.23 6.84
C SER A 128 25.08 0.21 7.36
N MET A 129 25.71 1.13 6.62
CA MET A 129 25.79 2.55 7.01
C MET A 129 24.42 3.23 7.07
N TYR A 130 23.45 2.74 6.30
CA TYR A 130 22.08 3.26 6.26
C TYR A 130 21.09 2.35 6.98
N ASP A 131 21.56 1.42 7.81
CA ASP A 131 20.75 0.40 8.49
C ASP A 131 19.85 -0.41 7.52
N LEU A 132 20.34 -0.65 6.30
CA LEU A 132 19.66 -1.40 5.26
C LEU A 132 20.17 -2.84 5.17
N THR A 133 19.26 -3.74 4.83
CA THR A 133 19.55 -5.09 4.35
C THR A 133 19.32 -5.18 2.83
N GLU A 134 19.88 -6.21 2.18
CA GLU A 134 19.58 -6.47 0.75
C GLU A 134 18.08 -6.66 0.50
N GLU A 135 17.37 -7.31 1.42
CA GLU A 135 15.91 -7.46 1.32
C GLU A 135 15.19 -6.11 1.41
N SER A 136 15.60 -5.23 2.34
CA SER A 136 15.02 -3.89 2.43
C SER A 136 15.30 -3.04 1.20
N LEU A 137 16.48 -3.21 0.57
CA LEU A 137 16.79 -2.57 -0.70
C LEU A 137 15.88 -3.09 -1.81
N LYS A 138 15.66 -4.41 -1.86
CA LYS A 138 14.74 -5.05 -2.80
C LYS A 138 13.35 -4.44 -2.71
N GLU A 139 12.80 -4.33 -1.51
CA GLU A 139 11.49 -3.71 -1.26
C GLU A 139 11.44 -2.24 -1.72
N GLN A 140 12.51 -1.47 -1.49
CA GLN A 140 12.60 -0.08 -1.92
C GLN A 140 12.72 0.08 -3.45
N LEU A 141 13.26 -0.91 -4.16
CA LEU A 141 13.41 -0.88 -5.61
C LEU A 141 12.12 -1.20 -6.37
N VAL A 142 11.22 -2.01 -5.80
CA VAL A 142 9.99 -2.45 -6.48
C VAL A 142 9.14 -1.27 -6.98
N PRO A 143 8.77 -0.26 -6.16
CA PRO A 143 7.97 0.87 -6.64
C PRO A 143 8.68 1.65 -7.75
N ARG A 144 10.00 1.81 -7.66
CA ARG A 144 10.78 2.51 -8.67
C ARG A 144 10.76 1.78 -10.01
N LEU A 145 11.00 0.47 -10.01
CA LEU A 145 11.01 -0.34 -11.23
C LEU A 145 9.61 -0.41 -11.88
N LEU A 146 8.55 -0.45 -11.08
CA LEU A 146 7.19 -0.35 -11.57
C LEU A 146 6.91 1.00 -12.23
N ALA A 147 7.34 2.11 -11.61
CA ALA A 147 7.21 3.44 -12.19
C ALA A 147 7.96 3.57 -13.52
N GLU A 148 9.20 3.08 -13.60
CA GLU A 148 9.99 3.06 -14.84
C GLU A 148 9.24 2.30 -15.96
N LYS A 149 8.68 1.12 -15.66
CA LYS A 149 7.87 0.34 -16.63
C LYS A 149 6.59 1.07 -17.07
N ILE A 150 5.87 1.71 -16.14
CA ILE A 150 4.67 2.50 -16.45
C ILE A 150 5.02 3.65 -17.41
N ILE A 151 6.11 4.36 -17.15
CA ILE A 151 6.54 5.49 -17.97
C ILE A 151 6.93 5.02 -19.38
N VAL A 152 7.75 3.96 -19.48
CA VAL A 152 8.21 3.44 -20.77
C VAL A 152 7.05 2.96 -21.63
N LYS A 153 6.07 2.26 -21.03
CA LYS A 153 4.87 1.80 -21.75
C LYS A 153 4.06 2.94 -22.35
N ASN A 154 3.97 4.06 -21.64
CA ASN A 154 3.14 5.21 -22.03
C ASN A 154 3.89 6.25 -22.88
N LYS A 155 5.16 6.01 -23.25
CA LYS A 155 5.97 6.98 -23.97
C LYS A 155 6.55 6.39 -25.26
N THR A 156 6.07 6.89 -26.40
CA THR A 156 6.74 6.71 -27.70
C THR A 156 7.57 7.96 -27.98
N ILE A 157 8.89 7.84 -27.97
CA ILE A 157 9.79 8.95 -28.32
C ILE A 157 9.94 8.98 -29.83
N THR A 158 9.73 10.14 -30.44
CA THR A 158 9.88 10.33 -31.89
C THR A 158 11.28 10.81 -32.26
N ASP A 159 11.72 10.51 -33.50
CA ASP A 159 13.00 11.00 -34.04
C ASP A 159 13.11 12.53 -34.01
N LYS A 160 11.97 13.22 -34.19
CA LYS A 160 11.90 14.68 -34.11
C LYS A 160 12.22 15.18 -32.71
N GLU A 161 11.63 14.56 -31.67
CA GLU A 161 11.92 14.93 -30.27
C GLU A 161 13.37 14.65 -29.90
N LEU A 162 13.95 13.55 -30.41
CA LEU A 162 15.37 13.24 -30.25
C LEU A 162 16.25 14.31 -30.90
N LEU A 163 15.95 14.67 -32.15
CA LEU A 163 16.71 15.67 -32.89
C LEU A 163 16.60 17.06 -32.25
N ASP A 164 15.40 17.44 -31.79
CA ASP A 164 15.17 18.71 -31.08
C ASP A 164 15.93 18.75 -29.74
N TYR A 165 15.95 17.64 -28.99
CA TYR A 165 16.72 17.54 -27.75
C TYR A 165 18.22 17.63 -28.02
N PHE A 166 18.73 16.89 -29.01
CA PHE A 166 20.13 16.96 -29.41
C PHE A 166 20.54 18.38 -29.81
N ASN A 167 19.74 19.03 -30.69
CA ASN A 167 20.03 20.37 -31.16
C ASN A 167 20.03 21.42 -30.04
N LYS A 168 19.15 21.30 -29.05
CA LYS A 168 19.09 22.19 -27.88
C LYS A 168 20.25 21.98 -26.90
N ASN A 169 20.85 20.78 -26.89
CA ASN A 169 21.86 20.39 -25.91
C ASN A 169 23.21 20.06 -26.56
N LYS A 170 23.48 20.56 -27.78
CA LYS A 170 24.72 20.24 -28.54
C LYS A 170 25.99 20.40 -27.72
N SER A 171 26.09 21.48 -26.93
CA SER A 171 27.25 21.74 -26.08
C SER A 171 27.53 20.67 -25.03
N THR A 172 26.51 19.90 -24.63
CA THR A 172 26.61 18.79 -23.68
C THR A 172 27.07 17.49 -24.36
N PHE A 173 26.93 17.41 -25.69
CA PHE A 173 27.32 16.28 -26.52
C PHE A 173 28.62 16.52 -27.31
N ASP A 174 29.22 17.69 -27.18
CA ASP A 174 30.53 17.99 -27.75
C ASP A 174 31.63 17.23 -26.97
N GLU A 175 32.05 16.08 -27.47
CA GLU A 175 33.26 15.40 -26.99
C GLU A 175 34.50 16.04 -27.63
N LYS A 176 35.43 16.54 -26.80
CA LYS A 176 36.75 16.95 -27.28
C LYS A 176 37.52 15.71 -27.71
N GLU A 177 38.20 15.82 -28.85
CA GLU A 177 39.07 14.76 -29.40
C GLU A 177 40.06 14.29 -28.33
N GLN A 178 39.91 13.04 -27.86
CA GLN A 178 40.84 12.46 -26.91
C GLN A 178 42.05 11.91 -27.68
N ILE A 179 43.12 12.70 -27.73
CA ILE A 179 44.40 12.26 -28.30
C ILE A 179 44.99 11.18 -27.38
N LYS A 180 45.25 9.99 -27.94
CA LYS A 180 45.91 8.86 -27.27
C LYS A 180 47.40 9.11 -27.04
#